data_AF-A0A7C4D720-F1
#
_entry.id   AF-A0A7C4D720-F1
#
_cell.length_a   1.000
_cell.length_b   1.000
_cell.length_c   1.000
_cell.angle_alpha   90.00
_cell.angle_beta   90.00
_cell.angle_gamma   90.00
#
_symmetry.space_group_name_H-M   'P 1'
#
loop_
_entity.id
_entity.type
_entity.pdbx_description
1 polymer ?
#
loop_
_entity_poly.entity_id
_entity_poly.type
_entity_poly.pdbx_seq_one_letter_code
_entity_poly.pdbx_strand_id
1 'polypeptide(L)'
;MSKNYTIARINIGGENFEVLVKPDQAFAFRSGKSISLSEVLVAEVIFTDANKGLRAPEKRLKEAFGTTDPIEIAKIILKKGSLQLTTQQRRQMIEEKRRQIIDFISRNAIDPRTKLPHPPTRIEQALEQVRFSIDPFKSVEEQANEAIRALRAILPLSIEKMSLSVRIPPEYASKAYGTLKSFGTIKNEAWLNDGSLSVVLEIPAGFYGTFLEKMGEMTHGSAEIKILK
;
A
#
# COMPACT_ATOMS: atom_id res chain seq x y z
N MET A 1 29.57 -4.84 -18.61
CA MET A 1 29.78 -4.47 -17.20
C MET A 1 28.43 -4.06 -16.62
N SER A 2 27.93 -4.78 -15.62
CA SER A 2 26.66 -4.46 -14.96
C SER A 2 26.78 -3.12 -14.26
N LYS A 3 25.92 -2.15 -14.60
CA LYS A 3 25.83 -0.89 -13.84
C LYS A 3 25.36 -1.25 -12.43
N ASN A 4 26.25 -1.14 -11.43
CA ASN A 4 25.96 -1.40 -10.02
C ASN A 4 25.10 -0.30 -9.35
N TYR A 5 24.35 0.45 -10.14
CA TYR A 5 23.54 1.58 -9.70
C TYR A 5 22.26 1.67 -10.51
N THR A 6 21.20 2.15 -9.86
CA THR A 6 19.91 2.48 -10.49
C THR A 6 19.55 3.94 -10.18
N ILE A 7 18.54 4.45 -10.87
CA ILE A 7 18.04 5.81 -10.70
C ILE A 7 16.74 5.75 -9.91
N ALA A 8 16.66 6.52 -8.83
CA ALA A 8 15.40 6.90 -8.21
C ALA A 8 15.01 8.30 -8.67
N ARG A 9 13.76 8.48 -9.11
CA ARG A 9 13.24 9.73 -9.68
C ARG A 9 11.96 10.16 -8.99
N ILE A 10 11.84 11.46 -8.74
CA ILE A 10 10.56 12.12 -8.38
C ILE A 10 10.29 13.28 -9.34
N ASN A 11 9.01 13.56 -9.59
CA ASN A 11 8.59 14.77 -10.30
C ASN A 11 7.86 15.70 -9.32
N ILE A 12 8.33 16.94 -9.20
CA ILE A 12 7.72 17.98 -8.35
C ILE A 12 7.60 19.25 -9.19
N GLY A 13 6.39 19.80 -9.29
CA GLY A 13 6.15 21.04 -10.04
C GLY A 13 6.49 20.95 -11.53
N GLY A 14 6.44 19.75 -12.13
CA GLY A 14 6.81 19.53 -13.52
C GLY A 14 8.30 19.24 -13.74
N GLU A 15 9.14 19.34 -12.71
CA GLU A 15 10.58 19.09 -12.80
C GLU A 15 10.97 17.72 -12.24
N ASN A 16 11.94 17.07 -12.89
CA ASN A 16 12.47 15.79 -12.45
C ASN A 16 13.70 15.98 -11.57
N PHE A 17 13.73 15.26 -10.45
CA PHE A 17 14.89 15.14 -9.58
C PHE A 17 15.27 13.67 -9.44
N GLU A 18 16.55 13.39 -9.58
CA GLU A 18 17.11 12.05 -9.70
C GLU A 18 18.28 11.84 -8.74
N VAL A 19 18.39 10.62 -8.20
CA VAL A 19 19.52 10.19 -7.39
C VAL A 19 20.03 8.84 -7.85
N LEU A 20 21.35 8.68 -7.82
CA LEU A 20 22.03 7.43 -8.10
C LEU A 20 22.13 6.60 -6.83
N VAL A 21 21.55 5.40 -6.85
CA VAL A 21 21.44 4.55 -5.67
C VAL A 21 21.85 3.12 -5.98
N LYS A 22 22.36 2.41 -4.97
CA LYS A 22 22.63 0.97 -5.08
C LYS A 22 21.30 0.22 -5.02
N PRO A 23 20.94 -0.62 -6.00
CA PRO A 23 19.60 -1.18 -6.13
C PRO A 23 19.11 -1.92 -4.87
N ASP A 24 19.93 -2.81 -4.31
CA ASP A 24 19.53 -3.66 -3.18
C ASP A 24 19.37 -2.85 -1.88
N GLN A 25 20.28 -1.91 -1.64
CA GLN A 25 20.23 -1.05 -0.46
C GLN A 25 19.06 -0.06 -0.57
N ALA A 26 18.81 0.50 -1.76
CA ALA A 26 17.65 1.36 -2.01
C ALA A 26 16.32 0.61 -1.81
N PHE A 27 16.26 -0.63 -2.29
CA PHE A 27 15.10 -1.48 -2.09
C PHE A 27 14.87 -1.78 -0.60
N ALA A 28 15.91 -2.20 0.11
CA ALA A 28 15.83 -2.49 1.53
C ALA A 28 15.44 -1.27 2.38
N PHE A 29 15.96 -0.08 2.05
CA PHE A 29 15.57 1.18 2.68
C PHE A 29 14.07 1.48 2.48
N ARG A 30 13.55 1.27 1.25
CA ARG A 30 12.13 1.47 0.95
C ARG A 30 11.22 0.47 1.65
N SER A 31 11.70 -0.76 1.85
CA SER A 31 11.02 -1.80 2.64
C SER A 31 11.08 -1.58 4.16
N GLY A 32 11.62 -0.44 4.62
CA GLY A 32 11.64 -0.07 6.04
C GLY A 32 12.79 -0.66 6.84
N LYS A 33 13.79 -1.30 6.21
CA LYS A 33 14.99 -1.77 6.92
C LYS A 33 15.85 -0.56 7.33
N SER A 34 16.46 -0.65 8.51
CA SER A 34 17.36 0.37 9.05
C SER A 34 18.71 0.36 8.32
N ILE A 35 18.79 1.08 7.20
CA ILE A 35 20.02 1.25 6.41
C ILE A 35 20.37 2.74 6.36
N SER A 36 21.65 3.06 6.49
CA SER A 36 22.13 4.44 6.38
C SER A 36 21.98 4.95 4.94
N LEU A 37 21.57 6.21 4.78
CA LEU A 37 21.40 6.81 3.44
C LEU A 37 22.73 6.89 2.67
N SER A 38 23.85 7.05 3.37
CA SER A 38 25.19 7.04 2.79
C SER A 38 25.58 5.70 2.19
N GLU A 39 25.06 4.59 2.73
CA GLU A 39 25.23 3.27 2.12
C GLU A 39 24.38 3.12 0.86
N VAL A 40 23.16 3.69 0.85
CA VAL A 40 22.22 3.60 -0.26
C VAL A 40 22.67 4.42 -1.46
N LEU A 41 23.16 5.64 -1.23
CA LEU A 41 23.57 6.56 -2.28
C LEU A 41 24.91 6.15 -2.90
N VAL A 42 25.00 6.28 -4.22
CA VAL A 42 26.28 6.15 -4.95
C VAL A 42 27.04 7.46 -4.91
N ALA A 43 26.31 8.58 -4.91
CA ALA A 43 26.85 9.92 -4.74
C ALA A 43 25.83 10.79 -4.00
N GLU A 44 26.32 11.67 -3.12
CA GLU A 44 25.51 12.65 -2.38
C GLU A 44 25.21 13.88 -3.27
N VAL A 45 24.64 13.62 -4.45
CA VAL A 45 24.34 14.65 -5.45
C VAL A 45 22.93 14.42 -6.01
N ILE A 46 22.15 15.49 -6.08
CA ILE A 46 20.83 15.49 -6.72
C ILE A 46 20.98 15.95 -8.16
N PHE A 47 20.46 15.16 -9.09
CA PHE A 47 20.52 15.42 -10.53
C PHE A 47 19.16 15.85 -11.05
N THR A 48 19.13 16.66 -12.10
CA THR A 48 17.94 16.81 -12.97
C THR A 48 17.88 15.72 -14.02
N ASP A 49 19.06 15.23 -14.46
CA ASP A 49 19.23 14.06 -15.32
C ASP A 49 20.55 13.36 -14.95
N ALA A 50 20.44 12.23 -14.26
CA ALA A 50 21.58 11.46 -13.78
C ALA A 50 22.33 10.73 -14.91
N ASN A 51 21.66 10.44 -16.03
CA ASN A 51 22.31 9.84 -17.20
C ASN A 51 23.22 10.84 -17.92
N LYS A 52 22.83 12.13 -17.92
CA LYS A 52 23.64 13.22 -18.48
C LYS A 52 24.58 13.89 -17.46
N GLY A 53 24.51 13.50 -16.19
CA GLY A 53 25.30 14.10 -15.11
C GLY A 53 24.90 15.54 -14.78
N LEU A 54 23.68 15.96 -15.14
CA LEU A 54 23.20 17.33 -14.90
C LEU A 54 22.75 17.48 -13.46
N ARG A 55 23.43 18.34 -12.69
CA ARG A 55 23.11 18.61 -11.28
C ARG A 55 21.92 19.57 -11.15
N ALA A 56 21.10 19.35 -10.14
CA ALA A 56 20.02 20.26 -9.82
C ALA A 56 20.57 21.55 -9.19
N PRO A 57 20.18 22.75 -9.69
CA PRO A 57 20.55 24.02 -9.07
C PRO A 57 19.97 24.14 -7.66
N GLU A 58 20.71 24.70 -6.70
CA GLU A 58 20.25 24.86 -5.32
C GLU A 58 18.94 25.62 -5.20
N LYS A 59 18.74 26.65 -6.04
CA LYS A 59 17.48 27.41 -6.09
C LYS A 59 16.28 26.50 -6.35
N ARG A 60 16.42 25.55 -7.27
CA ARG A 60 15.38 24.58 -7.67
C ARG A 60 15.13 23.54 -6.58
N LEU A 61 16.20 23.09 -5.93
CA LEU A 61 16.10 22.19 -4.77
C LEU A 61 15.33 22.85 -3.62
N LYS A 62 15.64 24.12 -3.32
CA LYS A 62 14.96 24.88 -2.27
C LYS A 62 13.50 25.15 -2.61
N GLU A 63 13.18 25.45 -3.86
CA GLU A 63 11.79 25.63 -4.34
C GLU A 63 10.98 24.33 -4.26
N ALA A 64 11.57 23.18 -4.62
CA ALA A 64 10.85 21.90 -4.67
C ALA A 64 10.78 21.16 -3.32
N PHE A 65 11.83 21.24 -2.50
CA PHE A 65 11.97 20.45 -1.28
C PHE A 65 12.06 21.31 0.00
N GLY A 66 12.25 22.62 -0.11
CA GLY A 66 12.44 23.52 1.04
C GLY A 66 13.82 23.42 1.69
N THR A 67 14.67 22.51 1.21
CA THR A 67 16.03 22.24 1.72
C THR A 67 16.99 22.09 0.54
N THR A 68 18.28 22.26 0.79
CA THR A 68 19.36 22.01 -0.17
C THR A 68 20.23 20.82 0.25
N ASP A 69 19.92 20.17 1.38
CA ASP A 69 20.67 19.01 1.87
C ASP A 69 20.41 17.79 0.96
N PRO A 70 21.43 17.28 0.26
CA PRO A 70 21.29 16.11 -0.61
C PRO A 70 20.77 14.87 0.12
N ILE A 71 21.09 14.70 1.41
CA ILE A 71 20.70 13.52 2.19
C ILE A 71 19.20 13.54 2.49
N GLU A 72 18.69 14.69 2.94
CA GLU A 72 17.26 14.88 3.17
C GLU A 72 16.44 14.73 1.88
N ILE A 73 16.93 15.32 0.79
CA ILE A 73 16.27 15.25 -0.51
C ILE A 73 16.27 13.81 -1.03
N ALA A 74 17.39 13.10 -0.95
CA ALA A 74 17.47 11.68 -1.31
C ALA A 74 16.47 10.82 -0.52
N LYS A 75 16.31 11.08 0.79
CA LYS A 75 15.30 10.40 1.63
C LYS A 75 13.89 10.62 1.11
N ILE A 76 13.56 11.85 0.69
CA ILE A 76 12.25 12.17 0.11
C ILE A 76 12.06 11.44 -1.22
N ILE A 77 13.06 11.46 -2.10
CA ILE A 77 13.03 10.79 -3.41
C ILE A 77 12.86 9.28 -3.25
N LEU A 78 13.57 8.64 -2.32
CA LEU A 78 13.48 7.20 -2.08
C LEU A 78 12.11 6.77 -1.53
N LYS A 79 11.50 7.60 -0.69
CA LYS A 79 10.19 7.30 -0.07
C LYS A 79 9.01 7.58 -1.00
N LYS A 80 9.01 8.73 -1.68
CA LYS A 80 7.87 9.23 -2.47
C LYS A 80 8.06 9.04 -3.98
N GLY A 81 9.29 8.83 -4.43
CA GLY A 81 9.62 8.69 -5.84
C GLY A 81 9.45 7.28 -6.39
N SER A 82 9.71 7.18 -7.69
CA SER A 82 9.81 5.94 -8.44
C SER A 82 11.24 5.41 -8.36
N LEU A 83 11.39 4.13 -8.01
CA LEU A 83 12.66 3.42 -8.06
C LEU A 83 12.60 2.45 -9.25
N GLN A 84 13.56 2.53 -10.17
CA GLN A 84 13.64 1.52 -11.22
C GLN A 84 14.20 0.23 -10.63
N LEU A 85 13.30 -0.76 -10.48
CA LEU A 85 13.64 -2.10 -10.00
C LEU A 85 14.13 -2.96 -11.16
N THR A 86 15.08 -3.84 -10.87
CA THR A 86 15.47 -4.89 -11.82
C THR A 86 14.36 -5.94 -11.94
N THR A 87 14.37 -6.70 -13.04
CA THR A 87 13.42 -7.82 -13.24
C THR A 87 13.47 -8.84 -12.09
N GLN A 88 14.67 -9.12 -11.57
CA GLN A 88 14.86 -10.07 -10.47
C GLN A 88 14.27 -9.57 -9.16
N GLN A 89 14.53 -8.30 -8.79
CA GLN A 89 13.96 -7.69 -7.59
C GLN A 89 12.44 -7.60 -7.68
N ARG A 90 11.89 -7.21 -8.84
CA ARG A 90 10.44 -7.18 -9.07
C ARG A 90 9.83 -8.57 -8.90
N ARG A 91 10.47 -9.62 -9.40
CA ARG A 91 10.01 -11.00 -9.24
C ARG A 91 10.01 -11.44 -7.78
N GLN A 92 11.07 -11.13 -7.03
CA GLN A 92 11.15 -11.44 -5.59
C GLN A 92 10.02 -10.76 -4.81
N MET A 93 9.74 -9.48 -5.06
CA MET A 93 8.62 -8.77 -4.42
C MET A 93 7.27 -9.43 -4.72
N ILE A 94 7.06 -9.84 -5.97
CA ILE A 94 5.83 -10.50 -6.40
C ILE A 94 5.67 -11.84 -5.68
N GLU A 95 6.75 -12.63 -5.56
CA GLU A 95 6.74 -13.93 -4.87
C GLU A 95 6.52 -13.79 -3.37
N GLU A 96 7.18 -12.83 -2.70
CA GLU A 96 6.95 -12.54 -1.28
C GLU A 96 5.52 -12.09 -1.02
N LYS A 97 5.02 -11.14 -1.82
CA LYS A 97 3.66 -10.63 -1.68
C LYS A 97 2.62 -11.68 -2.02
N ARG A 98 2.90 -12.58 -2.97
CA ARG A 98 2.07 -13.77 -3.24
C ARG A 98 1.92 -14.64 -2.01
N ARG A 99 3.01 -14.95 -1.32
CA ARG A 99 2.96 -15.75 -0.08
C ARG A 99 2.14 -15.06 1.01
N GLN A 100 2.30 -13.75 1.17
CA GLN A 100 1.50 -12.96 2.13
C GLN A 100 0.01 -12.98 1.79
N ILE A 101 -0.35 -12.84 0.51
CA ILE A 101 -1.75 -12.91 0.05
C ILE A 101 -2.32 -14.30 0.31
N ILE A 102 -1.58 -15.37 0.00
CA ILE A 102 -2.03 -16.75 0.24
C ILE A 102 -2.28 -17.00 1.74
N ASP A 103 -1.34 -16.61 2.60
CA ASP A 103 -1.48 -16.77 4.05
C ASP A 103 -2.66 -15.96 4.59
N PHE A 104 -2.83 -14.72 4.10
CA PHE A 104 -3.97 -13.87 4.45
C PHE A 104 -5.30 -14.53 4.07
N ILE A 105 -5.42 -15.05 2.85
CA ILE A 105 -6.65 -15.72 2.39
C ILE A 105 -6.89 -17.00 3.20
N SER A 106 -5.85 -17.80 3.46
CA SER A 106 -5.99 -19.06 4.21
C SER A 106 -6.50 -18.85 5.62
N ARG A 107 -6.06 -17.77 6.28
CA ARG A 107 -6.50 -17.43 7.65
C ARG A 107 -7.89 -16.81 7.72
N ASN A 108 -8.29 -16.05 6.70
CA ASN A 108 -9.50 -15.23 6.74
C ASN A 108 -10.67 -15.80 5.91
N ALA A 109 -10.42 -16.73 4.99
CA ALA A 109 -11.44 -17.30 4.12
C ALA A 109 -11.70 -18.77 4.47
N ILE A 110 -12.99 -19.11 4.54
CA ILE A 110 -13.50 -20.46 4.81
C ILE A 110 -14.27 -20.98 3.60
N ASP A 111 -14.32 -22.30 3.48
CA ASP A 111 -15.27 -22.95 2.60
C ASP A 111 -16.68 -22.84 3.21
N PRO A 112 -17.67 -22.24 2.52
CA PRO A 112 -19.03 -22.14 3.03
C PRO A 112 -19.70 -23.52 3.26
N ARG A 113 -19.22 -24.58 2.60
CA ARG A 113 -19.79 -25.93 2.72
C ARG A 113 -19.28 -26.67 3.94
N THR A 114 -17.97 -26.62 4.18
CA THR A 114 -17.33 -27.37 5.28
C THR A 114 -17.08 -26.50 6.51
N LYS A 115 -17.18 -25.17 6.37
CA LYS A 115 -16.82 -24.16 7.39
C LYS A 115 -15.35 -24.23 7.85
N LEU A 116 -14.50 -24.93 7.09
CA LEU A 116 -13.08 -25.05 7.37
C LEU A 116 -12.27 -24.07 6.49
N PRO A 117 -11.13 -23.57 6.97
CA PRO A 117 -10.21 -22.78 6.15
C PRO A 117 -9.60 -23.63 5.04
N HIS A 118 -9.35 -23.00 3.89
CA HIS A 118 -8.65 -23.66 2.78
C HIS A 118 -7.14 -23.72 3.06
N PRO A 119 -6.48 -24.87 2.82
CA PRO A 119 -5.02 -24.96 2.94
C PRO A 119 -4.31 -23.94 2.02
N PRO A 120 -3.16 -23.37 2.45
CA PRO A 120 -2.38 -22.42 1.63
C PRO A 120 -2.06 -22.95 0.23
N THR A 121 -1.69 -24.22 0.13
CA THR A 121 -1.36 -24.91 -1.14
C THR A 121 -2.56 -24.95 -2.10
N ARG A 122 -3.78 -25.08 -1.59
CA ARG A 122 -5.01 -25.09 -2.41
C ARG A 122 -5.29 -23.71 -3.00
N ILE A 123 -5.08 -22.66 -2.21
CA ILE A 123 -5.23 -21.27 -2.62
C ILE A 123 -4.15 -20.90 -3.65
N GLU A 124 -2.91 -21.33 -3.44
CA GLU A 124 -1.80 -21.13 -4.38
C GLU A 124 -2.13 -21.70 -5.76
N GLN A 125 -2.54 -22.97 -5.81
CA GLN A 125 -2.96 -23.63 -7.06
C GLN A 125 -4.13 -22.91 -7.73
N ALA A 126 -5.10 -22.44 -6.94
CA ALA A 126 -6.25 -21.74 -7.45
C ALA A 126 -5.87 -20.36 -8.02
N LEU A 127 -4.94 -19.64 -7.39
CA LEU A 127 -4.39 -18.36 -7.88
C LEU A 127 -3.66 -18.52 -9.21
N GLU A 128 -2.91 -19.62 -9.38
CA GLU A 128 -2.26 -19.97 -10.65
C GLU A 128 -3.28 -20.29 -11.75
N GLN A 129 -4.35 -21.02 -11.43
CA GLN A 129 -5.42 -21.36 -12.37
C GLN A 129 -6.14 -20.13 -12.91
N VAL A 130 -6.44 -19.15 -12.05
CA VAL A 130 -7.07 -17.88 -12.48
C VAL A 130 -6.07 -16.89 -13.07
N ARG A 131 -4.77 -17.23 -13.11
CA ARG A 131 -3.67 -16.37 -13.58
C ARG A 131 -3.71 -14.98 -12.95
N PHE A 132 -3.95 -14.91 -11.64
CA PHE A 132 -4.06 -13.64 -10.93
C PHE A 132 -2.72 -12.88 -10.97
N SER A 133 -2.76 -11.64 -11.46
CA SER A 133 -1.58 -10.77 -11.51
C SER A 133 -1.41 -10.04 -10.19
N ILE A 134 -0.23 -10.16 -9.58
CA ILE A 134 0.10 -9.52 -8.30
C ILE A 134 0.90 -8.25 -8.56
N ASP A 135 0.47 -7.17 -7.91
CA ASP A 135 1.15 -5.88 -7.93
C ASP A 135 2.08 -5.75 -6.70
N PRO A 136 3.40 -5.54 -6.89
CA PRO A 136 4.31 -5.38 -5.77
C PRO A 136 4.06 -4.11 -4.92
N PHE A 137 3.30 -3.12 -5.40
CA PHE A 137 3.11 -1.83 -4.75
C PHE A 137 1.75 -1.66 -4.05
N LYS A 138 0.70 -2.39 -4.44
CA LYS A 138 -0.59 -2.39 -3.74
C LYS A 138 -0.53 -3.13 -2.40
N SER A 139 -1.40 -2.85 -1.44
CA SER A 139 -1.38 -3.55 -0.13
C SER A 139 -1.76 -5.03 -0.28
N VAL A 140 -1.39 -5.85 0.72
CA VAL A 140 -1.72 -7.28 0.75
C VAL A 140 -3.22 -7.48 0.84
N GLU A 141 -3.87 -6.66 1.67
CA GLU A 141 -5.29 -6.73 1.97
C GLU A 141 -6.15 -6.36 0.76
N GLU A 142 -5.79 -5.28 0.05
CA GLU A 142 -6.47 -4.85 -1.17
C GLU A 142 -6.41 -5.94 -2.24
N GLN A 143 -5.22 -6.49 -2.49
CA GLN A 143 -5.04 -7.56 -3.46
C GLN A 143 -5.64 -8.89 -3.04
N ALA A 144 -5.68 -9.19 -1.74
CA ALA A 144 -6.36 -10.37 -1.24
C ALA A 144 -7.86 -10.33 -1.56
N ASN A 145 -8.50 -9.16 -1.43
CA ASN A 145 -9.90 -9.00 -1.82
C ASN A 145 -10.13 -9.18 -3.33
N GLU A 146 -9.26 -8.59 -4.16
CA GLU A 146 -9.29 -8.78 -5.61
C GLU A 146 -9.11 -10.27 -5.97
N ALA A 147 -8.14 -10.93 -5.34
CA ALA A 147 -7.88 -12.35 -5.50
C ALA A 147 -9.07 -13.22 -5.09
N ILE A 148 -9.68 -12.97 -3.93
CA ILE A 148 -10.85 -13.74 -3.47
C ILE A 148 -12.02 -13.61 -4.46
N ARG A 149 -12.26 -12.42 -5.02
CA ARG A 149 -13.29 -12.23 -6.06
C ARG A 149 -13.01 -13.08 -7.30
N ALA A 150 -11.76 -13.14 -7.76
CA ALA A 150 -11.36 -13.97 -8.89
C ALA A 150 -11.47 -15.47 -8.57
N LEU A 151 -11.04 -15.88 -7.37
CA LEU A 151 -11.03 -17.27 -6.94
C LEU A 151 -12.43 -17.85 -6.76
N ARG A 152 -13.46 -17.03 -6.44
CA ARG A 152 -14.86 -17.48 -6.32
C ARG A 152 -15.41 -18.19 -7.55
N ALA A 153 -14.83 -17.97 -8.73
CA ALA A 153 -15.22 -18.67 -9.96
C ALA A 153 -14.89 -20.18 -9.93
N ILE A 154 -13.85 -20.58 -9.18
CA ILE A 154 -13.32 -21.96 -9.17
C ILE A 154 -13.28 -22.58 -7.77
N LEU A 155 -13.27 -21.76 -6.71
CA LEU A 155 -13.17 -22.19 -5.33
C LEU A 155 -14.22 -21.44 -4.50
N PRO A 156 -15.18 -22.14 -3.87
CA PRO A 156 -16.15 -21.49 -2.99
C PRO A 156 -15.42 -20.92 -1.77
N LEU A 157 -15.31 -19.59 -1.74
CA LEU A 157 -14.65 -18.82 -0.70
C LEU A 157 -15.63 -17.84 -0.10
N SER A 158 -15.94 -18.05 1.17
CA SER A 158 -16.67 -17.09 2.00
C SER A 158 -15.72 -16.53 3.03
N ILE A 159 -15.76 -15.23 3.23
CA ILE A 159 -15.10 -14.60 4.37
C ILE A 159 -16.18 -14.37 5.42
N GLU A 160 -15.87 -14.63 6.69
CA GLU A 160 -16.72 -14.19 7.77
C GLU A 160 -16.74 -12.65 7.79
N LYS A 161 -17.93 -12.08 7.59
CA LYS A 161 -18.12 -10.64 7.53
C LYS A 161 -18.66 -10.16 8.86
N MET A 162 -18.16 -9.03 9.32
CA MET A 162 -18.69 -8.32 10.48
C MET A 162 -19.39 -7.04 10.03
N SER A 163 -20.47 -6.71 10.72
CA SER A 163 -21.16 -5.42 10.54
C SER A 163 -20.65 -4.43 11.58
N LEU A 164 -20.25 -3.25 11.14
CA LEU A 164 -19.76 -2.17 11.98
C LEU A 164 -20.65 -0.95 11.81
N SER A 165 -21.08 -0.36 12.92
CA SER A 165 -21.65 0.99 12.95
C SER A 165 -20.54 1.98 13.17
N VAL A 166 -20.35 2.91 12.24
CA VAL A 166 -19.28 3.90 12.25
C VAL A 166 -19.91 5.28 12.22
N ARG A 167 -19.66 6.11 13.24
CA ARG A 167 -20.10 7.50 13.29
C ARG A 167 -18.90 8.43 13.12
N ILE A 168 -18.98 9.31 12.14
CA ILE A 168 -17.88 10.18 11.72
C ILE A 168 -18.35 11.64 11.83
N PRO A 169 -17.58 12.53 12.48
CA PRO A 169 -17.89 13.96 12.52
C PRO A 169 -17.97 14.60 11.12
N PRO A 170 -18.76 15.68 10.94
CA PRO A 170 -18.95 16.35 9.65
C PRO A 170 -17.63 16.76 8.97
N GLU A 171 -16.63 17.18 9.74
CA GLU A 171 -15.31 17.61 9.26
C GLU A 171 -14.58 16.54 8.43
N TYR A 172 -14.80 15.25 8.74
CA TYR A 172 -14.08 14.13 8.13
C TYR A 172 -14.98 13.25 7.26
N ALA A 173 -16.30 13.45 7.28
CA ALA A 173 -17.29 12.60 6.62
C ALA A 173 -17.02 12.41 5.12
N SER A 174 -16.78 13.50 4.39
CA SER A 174 -16.52 13.47 2.94
C SER A 174 -15.24 12.71 2.58
N LYS A 175 -14.18 12.86 3.38
CA LYS A 175 -12.89 12.19 3.15
C LYS A 175 -12.96 10.72 3.52
N ALA A 176 -13.63 10.39 4.63
CA ALA A 176 -13.79 9.03 5.12
C ALA A 176 -14.70 8.18 4.22
N TYR A 177 -15.65 8.79 3.50
CA TYR A 177 -16.56 8.07 2.61
C TYR A 177 -15.85 7.23 1.54
N GLY A 178 -14.80 7.77 0.92
CA GLY A 178 -13.99 7.02 -0.06
C GLY A 178 -13.28 5.82 0.55
N THR A 179 -12.76 5.99 1.77
CA THR A 179 -12.11 4.92 2.53
C THR A 179 -13.11 3.85 2.97
N LEU A 180 -14.29 4.22 3.46
CA LEU A 180 -15.32 3.25 3.84
C LEU A 180 -15.67 2.30 2.68
N LYS A 181 -15.78 2.82 1.45
CA LYS A 181 -16.02 2.01 0.24
C LYS A 181 -14.86 1.09 -0.14
N SER A 182 -13.61 1.42 0.21
CA SER A 182 -12.47 0.54 -0.10
C SER A 182 -12.37 -0.64 0.87
N PHE A 183 -12.79 -0.46 2.13
CA PHE A 183 -12.74 -1.51 3.15
C PHE A 183 -13.91 -2.50 3.09
N GLY A 184 -15.09 -2.10 2.60
CA GLY A 184 -16.25 -2.98 2.61
C GLY A 184 -17.46 -2.47 1.84
N THR A 185 -18.59 -3.14 2.08
CA THR A 185 -19.87 -2.77 1.47
C THR A 185 -20.69 -1.96 2.47
N ILE A 186 -21.10 -0.75 2.08
CA ILE A 186 -22.00 0.07 2.89
C ILE A 186 -23.40 -0.52 2.78
N LYS A 187 -23.98 -0.92 3.92
CA LYS A 187 -25.35 -1.43 4.00
C LYS A 187 -26.37 -0.34 4.30
N ASN A 188 -25.97 0.65 5.11
CA ASN A 188 -26.82 1.77 5.46
C ASN A 188 -25.96 3.02 5.66
N GLU A 189 -26.44 4.18 5.24
CA GLU A 189 -25.82 5.48 5.47
C GLU A 189 -26.91 6.47 5.87
N ALA A 190 -26.66 7.23 6.94
CA ALA A 190 -27.57 8.24 7.45
C ALA A 190 -26.78 9.47 7.91
N TRP A 191 -27.18 10.63 7.41
CA TRP A 191 -26.72 11.91 7.94
C TRP A 191 -27.55 12.27 9.16
N LEU A 192 -26.88 12.49 10.28
CA LEU A 192 -27.49 12.90 11.53
C LEU A 192 -27.71 14.42 11.55
N ASN A 193 -28.63 14.87 12.41
CA ASN A 193 -29.01 16.28 12.52
C ASN A 193 -27.85 17.19 12.97
N ASP A 194 -26.81 16.62 13.57
CA ASP A 194 -25.56 17.30 13.95
C ASP A 194 -24.54 17.39 12.80
N GLY A 195 -24.92 16.96 11.60
CA GLY A 195 -24.04 16.89 10.43
C GLY A 195 -23.09 15.69 10.44
N SER A 196 -23.11 14.84 11.48
CA SER A 196 -22.29 13.63 11.52
C SER A 196 -22.84 12.54 10.59
N LEU A 197 -21.94 11.75 10.02
CA LEU A 197 -22.28 10.64 9.14
C LEU A 197 -22.27 9.34 9.94
N SER A 198 -23.41 8.65 9.96
CA SER A 198 -23.55 7.31 10.52
C SER A 198 -23.60 6.29 9.38
N VAL A 199 -22.70 5.31 9.38
CA VAL A 199 -22.58 4.29 8.34
C VAL A 199 -22.57 2.90 8.96
N VAL A 200 -23.39 2.01 8.43
CA VAL A 200 -23.30 0.57 8.69
C VAL A 200 -22.48 -0.07 7.58
N LEU A 201 -21.26 -0.48 7.91
CA LEU A 201 -20.29 -1.06 6.99
C LEU A 201 -20.14 -2.56 7.25
N GLU A 202 -20.22 -3.36 6.20
CA GLU A 202 -19.91 -4.79 6.25
C GLU A 202 -18.48 -5.01 5.74
N ILE A 203 -17.57 -5.40 6.64
CA ILE A 203 -16.17 -5.69 6.33
C ILE A 203 -15.82 -7.14 6.64
N PRO A 204 -14.81 -7.72 5.98
CA PRO A 204 -14.22 -8.99 6.41
C PRO A 204 -13.67 -8.88 7.84
N ALA A 205 -13.89 -9.89 8.70
CA ALA A 205 -13.51 -9.82 10.11
C ALA A 205 -12.01 -9.57 10.35
N GLY A 206 -11.14 -10.09 9.48
CA GLY A 206 -9.69 -9.85 9.53
C GLY A 206 -9.25 -8.41 9.26
N PHE A 207 -10.13 -7.55 8.72
CA PHE A 207 -9.83 -6.16 8.41
C PHE A 207 -10.10 -5.22 9.58
N TYR A 208 -10.71 -5.69 10.67
CA TYR A 208 -11.09 -4.84 11.79
C TYR A 208 -9.91 -4.04 12.36
N GLY A 209 -8.74 -4.66 12.52
CA GLY A 209 -7.53 -3.98 13.01
C GLY A 209 -7.06 -2.85 12.08
N THR A 210 -6.85 -3.14 10.80
CA THR A 210 -6.43 -2.15 9.79
C THR A 210 -7.47 -1.05 9.60
N PHE A 211 -8.76 -1.39 9.70
CA PHE A 211 -9.86 -0.44 9.64
C PHE A 211 -9.82 0.54 10.81
N LEU A 212 -9.62 0.04 12.04
CA LEU A 212 -9.47 0.89 13.22
C LEU A 212 -8.29 1.85 13.10
N GLU A 213 -7.12 1.37 12.69
CA GLU A 213 -5.93 2.21 12.49
C GLU A 213 -6.19 3.30 11.44
N LYS A 214 -6.80 2.93 10.30
CA LYS A 214 -7.03 3.88 9.22
C LYS A 214 -8.06 4.93 9.57
N MET A 215 -9.14 4.54 10.23
CA MET A 215 -10.14 5.47 10.74
C MET A 215 -9.56 6.38 11.82
N GLY A 216 -8.75 5.83 12.73
CA GLY A 216 -8.04 6.60 13.76
C GLY A 216 -7.10 7.65 13.18
N GLU A 217 -6.30 7.30 12.18
CA GLU A 217 -5.42 8.23 11.45
C GLU A 217 -6.22 9.32 10.74
N MET A 218 -7.35 8.98 10.11
CA MET A 218 -8.14 9.92 9.32
C MET A 218 -8.96 10.90 10.14
N THR A 219 -9.50 10.44 11.27
CA THR A 219 -10.39 11.25 12.11
C THR A 219 -9.71 11.71 13.40
N HIS A 220 -8.39 11.53 13.53
CA HIS A 220 -7.63 11.82 14.76
C HIS A 220 -8.26 11.19 16.02
N GLY A 221 -8.85 10.00 15.88
CA GLY A 221 -9.56 9.30 16.96
C GLY A 221 -10.98 9.80 17.26
N SER A 222 -11.53 10.77 16.52
CA SER A 222 -12.89 11.30 16.75
C SER A 222 -14.02 10.44 16.16
N ALA A 223 -13.73 9.31 15.53
CA ALA A 223 -14.73 8.40 15.01
C ALA A 223 -15.18 7.40 16.07
N GLU A 224 -16.49 7.20 16.21
CA GLU A 224 -17.04 6.14 17.06
C GLU A 224 -17.33 4.90 16.23
N ILE A 225 -16.70 3.76 16.56
CA ILE A 225 -16.88 2.49 15.86
C ILE A 225 -17.47 1.48 16.84
N LYS A 226 -18.61 0.89 16.49
CA LYS A 226 -19.30 -0.15 17.25
C LYS A 226 -19.52 -1.39 16.40
N ILE A 227 -19.22 -2.56 16.94
CA ILE A 227 -19.52 -3.84 16.29
C ILE A 227 -21.02 -4.11 16.45
N LEU A 228 -21.71 -4.31 15.33
CA LEU A 228 -23.10 -4.77 15.30
C LEU A 228 -23.07 -6.30 15.26
N LYS A 229 -23.74 -6.92 16.25
CA LYS A 229 -23.95 -8.37 16.28
C LYS A 229 -24.99 -8.81 15.26
#